data_AF-A0A8J6ZAF8-F1
#
_entry.id   AF-A0A8J6ZAF8-F1
#
_cell.length_a   1.000
_cell.length_b   1.000
_cell.length_c   1.000
_cell.angle_alpha   90.00
_cell.angle_beta   90.00
_cell.angle_gamma   90.00
#
_symmetry.space_group_name_H-M   'P 1'
#
loop_
_entity.id
_entity.type
_entity.pdbx_description
1 polymer ?
#
loop_
_entity_poly.entity_id
_entity_poly.type
_entity_poly.pdbx_seq_one_letter_code
_entity_poly.pdbx_strand_id
1 'polypeptide(L)'
;MTAARPARACLLPALAVLAACSGDAGPADPGRFALRFGEREIEGRYDPAGFDSAEARRATAQVCAGTALARYEETGRADGRRDIAAACESFTKVNDGTAVFTRRDDGRIRVQINSALDGRSGSVSYDI
;
A
#
# COMPACT_ATOMS: atom_id res chain seq x y z
N MET A 1 -43.66 25.91 -52.60
CA MET A 1 -42.70 24.94 -52.06
C MET A 1 -41.45 25.72 -51.71
N THR A 2 -41.25 26.02 -50.41
CA THR A 2 -40.18 26.93 -49.95
C THR A 2 -39.60 26.31 -48.68
N ALA A 3 -38.33 25.90 -48.76
CA ALA A 3 -37.61 25.25 -47.67
C ALA A 3 -36.93 26.30 -46.78
N ALA A 4 -37.12 26.22 -45.47
CA ALA A 4 -36.37 26.98 -44.47
C ALA A 4 -35.56 25.99 -43.61
N ARG A 5 -34.24 26.19 -43.58
CA ARG A 5 -33.27 25.38 -42.83
C ARG A 5 -33.29 25.77 -41.35
N PRO A 6 -33.32 24.82 -40.39
CA PRO A 6 -33.04 25.13 -39.00
C PRO A 6 -31.53 25.28 -38.76
N ALA A 7 -31.17 26.36 -38.07
CA ALA A 7 -29.81 26.71 -37.71
C ALA A 7 -29.21 25.72 -36.69
N ARG A 8 -27.96 25.34 -36.96
CA ARG A 8 -27.06 24.60 -36.08
C ARG A 8 -26.90 25.33 -34.74
N ALA A 9 -27.33 24.70 -33.65
CA ALA A 9 -26.83 25.02 -32.31
C ALA A 9 -25.84 23.92 -31.91
N CYS A 10 -24.55 24.23 -32.02
CA CYS A 10 -23.47 23.49 -31.37
C CYS A 10 -23.61 23.63 -29.85
N LEU A 11 -23.79 22.53 -29.12
CA LEU A 11 -23.40 22.41 -27.71
C LEU A 11 -23.33 20.93 -27.31
N LEU A 12 -22.16 20.35 -27.52
CA LEU A 12 -21.57 19.26 -26.73
C LEU A 12 -20.65 19.92 -25.67
N PRO A 13 -20.13 19.22 -24.65
CA PRO A 13 -20.60 18.03 -23.91
C PRO A 13 -20.52 18.25 -22.37
N ALA A 14 -21.07 17.37 -21.55
CA ALA A 14 -20.68 17.28 -20.13
C ALA A 14 -20.67 15.82 -19.68
N LEU A 15 -19.55 15.14 -19.98
CA LEU A 15 -19.13 13.96 -19.24
C LEU A 15 -18.78 14.39 -17.81
N ALA A 16 -19.44 13.81 -16.82
CA ALA A 16 -18.96 13.77 -15.44
C ALA A 16 -18.87 12.30 -15.00
N VAL A 17 -17.83 11.62 -15.49
CA VAL A 17 -17.35 10.35 -14.89
C VAL A 17 -16.37 10.76 -13.81
N LEU A 18 -16.82 10.84 -12.56
CA LEU A 18 -15.96 11.07 -11.40
C LEU A 18 -16.49 10.28 -10.20
N ALA A 19 -16.07 9.02 -10.10
CA ALA A 19 -15.96 8.28 -8.85
C ALA A 19 -15.16 6.98 -9.06
N ALA A 20 -13.90 7.11 -9.48
CA ALA A 20 -12.91 6.04 -9.39
C ALA A 20 -11.69 6.57 -8.64
N CYS A 21 -11.92 6.98 -7.39
CA CYS A 21 -10.87 7.14 -6.39
C CYS A 21 -11.31 6.33 -5.18
N SER A 22 -10.68 5.18 -4.96
CA SER A 22 -10.21 4.71 -3.63
C SER A 22 -9.78 3.26 -3.73
N GLY A 23 -8.47 3.03 -3.60
CA GLY A 23 -7.91 1.72 -3.36
C GLY A 23 -7.56 0.95 -4.63
N ASP A 24 -6.48 1.36 -5.28
CA ASP A 24 -5.68 0.47 -6.11
C ASP A 24 -5.08 -0.61 -5.19
N ALA A 25 -5.92 -1.58 -4.80
CA ALA A 25 -5.47 -2.93 -4.58
C ALA A 25 -5.10 -3.43 -5.97
N GLY A 26 -3.85 -3.19 -6.36
CA GLY A 26 -3.27 -3.80 -7.55
C GLY A 26 -3.54 -5.32 -7.55
N PRO A 27 -3.41 -5.99 -8.71
CA PRO A 27 -3.57 -7.44 -8.78
C PRO A 27 -2.82 -8.08 -7.61
N ALA A 28 -3.49 -8.97 -6.88
CA ALA A 28 -2.97 -9.59 -5.67
C ALA A 28 -1.77 -10.45 -6.02
N ASP A 29 -0.61 -9.80 -6.12
CA ASP A 29 0.67 -10.42 -6.32
C ASP A 29 1.06 -11.05 -4.97
N PRO A 30 1.14 -12.39 -4.88
CA PRO A 30 1.44 -13.04 -3.62
C PRO A 30 2.85 -12.66 -3.11
N GLY A 31 3.76 -12.32 -4.02
CA GLY A 31 5.09 -11.80 -3.74
C GLY A 31 5.12 -10.32 -3.38
N ARG A 32 3.98 -9.65 -3.18
CA ARG A 32 3.93 -8.26 -2.73
C ARG A 32 2.94 -8.04 -1.58
N PHE A 33 3.35 -7.26 -0.60
CA PHE A 33 2.42 -6.72 0.40
C PHE A 33 2.79 -5.30 0.82
N ALA A 34 1.84 -4.62 1.45
CA ALA A 34 2.01 -3.27 1.95
C ALA A 34 1.58 -3.17 3.41
N LEU A 35 2.31 -2.37 4.16
CA LEU A 35 2.00 -1.99 5.53
C LEU A 35 1.77 -0.48 5.57
N ARG A 36 0.68 -0.05 6.20
CA ARG A 36 0.49 1.32 6.65
C ARG A 36 1.01 1.42 8.06
N PHE A 37 1.61 2.54 8.41
CA PHE A 37 2.11 2.73 9.75
C PHE A 37 2.01 4.20 10.14
N GLY A 38 1.68 4.43 11.41
CA GLY A 38 1.81 5.70 12.11
C GLY A 38 2.96 5.65 13.10
N GLU A 39 3.01 6.58 14.07
CA GLU A 39 4.14 6.72 15.00
C GLU A 39 4.45 5.42 15.78
N ARG A 40 3.41 4.64 16.10
CA ARG A 40 3.52 3.42 16.93
C ARG A 40 2.79 2.19 16.42
N GLU A 41 1.85 2.36 15.48
CA GLU A 41 0.99 1.28 15.00
C GLU A 41 1.33 0.94 13.55
N ILE A 42 1.30 -0.35 13.24
CA ILE A 42 1.56 -0.89 11.91
C ILE A 42 0.45 -1.86 11.56
N GLU A 43 -0.17 -1.68 10.40
CA GLU A 43 -1.23 -2.53 9.90
C GLU A 43 -1.00 -2.89 8.44
N GLY A 44 -1.44 -4.07 8.03
CA GLY A 44 -1.41 -4.42 6.62
C GLY A 44 -1.95 -5.81 6.36
N ARG A 45 -1.66 -6.33 5.17
CA ARG A 45 -2.12 -7.66 4.75
C ARG A 45 -1.14 -8.27 3.79
N TYR A 46 -0.86 -9.56 3.94
CA TYR A 46 -0.04 -10.32 3.00
C TYR A 46 -0.72 -11.63 2.57
N ASP A 47 -0.21 -12.19 1.48
CA ASP A 47 -0.59 -13.51 0.98
C ASP A 47 0.43 -14.56 1.45
N PRO A 48 0.02 -15.59 2.21
CA PRO A 48 0.89 -16.69 2.63
C PRO A 48 1.56 -17.46 1.49
N ALA A 49 1.05 -17.36 0.25
CA ALA A 49 1.64 -18.00 -0.92
C ALA A 49 2.97 -17.35 -1.35
N GLY A 50 3.25 -16.10 -0.98
CA GLY A 50 4.52 -15.43 -1.33
C GLY A 50 5.35 -14.96 -0.14
N PHE A 51 4.80 -14.94 1.08
CA PHE A 51 5.55 -14.70 2.31
C PHE A 51 5.10 -15.63 3.42
N ASP A 52 6.05 -16.27 4.10
CA ASP A 52 5.73 -16.94 5.35
C ASP A 52 5.58 -15.94 6.51
N SER A 53 5.04 -16.41 7.65
CA SER A 53 4.83 -15.58 8.84
C SER A 53 6.14 -15.01 9.41
N ALA A 54 7.24 -15.76 9.36
CA ALA A 54 8.52 -15.31 9.88
C ALA A 54 9.13 -14.22 8.97
N GLU A 55 8.99 -14.34 7.66
CA GLU A 55 9.37 -13.34 6.67
C GLU A 55 8.52 -12.08 6.83
N ALA A 56 7.19 -12.22 6.91
CA ALA A 56 6.28 -11.09 7.12
C ALA A 56 6.60 -10.35 8.43
N ARG A 57 6.90 -11.06 9.52
CA ARG A 57 7.35 -10.46 10.79
C ARG A 57 8.68 -9.72 10.67
N ARG A 58 9.70 -10.34 10.04
CA ARG A 58 11.02 -9.70 9.83
C ARG A 58 10.91 -8.46 8.95
N ALA A 59 10.09 -8.53 7.90
CA ALA A 59 9.78 -7.42 7.02
C ALA A 59 9.04 -6.29 7.76
N THR A 60 8.01 -6.62 8.55
CA THR A 60 7.28 -5.66 9.39
C THR A 60 8.20 -4.94 10.36
N ALA A 61 9.14 -5.66 10.98
CA ALA A 61 10.13 -5.06 11.86
C ALA A 61 11.00 -4.00 11.17
N GLN A 62 11.17 -4.05 9.84
CA GLN A 62 11.93 -3.04 9.09
C GLN A 62 11.32 -1.64 9.15
N VAL A 63 10.05 -1.51 9.52
CA VAL A 63 9.39 -0.21 9.70
C VAL A 63 9.84 0.47 11.00
N CYS A 64 10.26 -0.30 12.01
CA CYS A 64 10.62 0.22 13.32
C CYS A 64 12.04 0.81 13.36
N ALA A 65 12.20 1.92 14.07
CA ALA A 65 13.50 2.40 14.48
C ALA A 65 14.13 1.34 15.40
N GLY A 66 15.27 0.76 15.00
CA GLY A 66 15.93 -0.34 15.72
C GLY A 66 15.44 -1.75 15.37
N THR A 67 14.52 -1.91 14.42
CA THR A 67 14.04 -3.23 13.93
C THR A 67 13.42 -4.15 14.99
N ALA A 68 12.88 -3.57 16.07
CA ALA A 68 12.25 -4.29 17.17
C ALA A 68 10.74 -4.04 17.23
N LEU A 69 9.98 -5.13 17.33
CA LEU A 69 8.51 -5.11 17.49
C LEU A 69 8.16 -5.40 18.95
N ALA A 70 7.40 -4.51 19.58
CA ALA A 70 6.78 -4.78 20.89
C ALA A 70 5.59 -5.74 20.76
N ARG A 71 4.84 -5.64 19.66
CA ARG A 71 3.68 -6.48 19.36
C ARG A 71 3.68 -6.88 17.89
N TYR A 72 3.25 -8.10 17.62
CA TYR A 72 2.99 -8.59 16.27
C TYR A 72 1.92 -9.67 16.33
N GLU A 73 0.84 -9.46 15.59
CA GLU A 73 -0.31 -10.35 15.50
C GLU A 73 -0.70 -10.56 14.05
N GLU A 74 -1.10 -11.79 13.75
CA GLU A 74 -1.65 -12.18 12.46
C GLU A 74 -3.04 -12.74 12.64
N THR A 75 -3.98 -12.28 11.80
CA THR A 75 -5.33 -12.84 11.75
C THR A 75 -5.60 -13.40 10.36
N GLY A 76 -5.94 -14.69 10.30
CA GLY A 76 -6.32 -15.35 9.06
C GLY A 76 -7.68 -14.86 8.56
N ARG A 77 -7.82 -14.74 7.24
CA ARG A 77 -9.07 -14.34 6.58
C ARG A 77 -9.66 -15.48 5.75
N ALA A 78 -10.95 -15.37 5.46
CA ALA A 78 -11.66 -16.33 4.62
C ALA A 78 -11.14 -16.39 3.17
N ASP A 79 -10.47 -15.33 2.69
CA ASP A 79 -9.83 -15.27 1.37
C ASP A 79 -8.42 -15.89 1.36
N GLY A 80 -7.99 -16.53 2.45
CA GLY A 80 -6.68 -17.16 2.59
C GLY A 80 -5.53 -16.21 2.94
N ARG A 81 -5.78 -14.90 2.95
CA ARG A 81 -4.77 -13.89 3.31
C ARG A 81 -4.67 -13.72 4.82
N ARG A 82 -3.63 -13.01 5.27
CA ARG A 82 -3.41 -12.68 6.69
C ARG A 82 -3.32 -11.18 6.89
N ASP A 83 -4.16 -10.66 7.78
CA ASP A 83 -4.05 -9.30 8.29
C ASP A 83 -2.93 -9.24 9.34
N ILE A 84 -2.14 -8.16 9.33
CA ILE A 84 -1.07 -7.87 10.29
C ILE A 84 -1.52 -6.70 11.16
N ALA A 85 -1.35 -6.84 12.47
CA ALA A 85 -1.38 -5.74 13.42
C ALA A 85 -0.12 -5.79 14.29
N ALA A 86 0.67 -4.72 14.31
CA ALA A 86 1.95 -4.70 15.00
C ALA A 86 2.25 -3.32 15.61
N ALA A 87 3.20 -3.29 16.53
CA ALA A 87 3.67 -2.06 17.16
C ALA A 87 5.19 -2.11 17.37
N CYS A 88 5.84 -0.97 17.15
CA CYS A 88 7.27 -0.82 17.43
C CYS A 88 7.54 -0.71 18.92
N GLU A 89 8.68 -1.24 19.38
CA GLU A 89 9.12 -1.09 20.77
C GLU A 89 9.37 0.39 21.13
N SER A 90 9.98 1.12 20.20
CA SER A 90 10.17 2.57 20.27
C SER A 90 9.17 3.29 19.36
N PHE A 91 9.62 3.76 18.20
CA PHE A 91 8.86 4.49 17.20
C PHE A 91 9.16 3.93 15.80
N THR A 92 8.34 4.27 14.82
CA THR A 92 8.61 3.97 13.41
C THR A 92 9.74 4.84 12.85
N LYS A 93 10.44 4.37 11.81
CA LYS A 93 11.52 5.15 11.16
C LYS A 93 11.06 6.50 10.64
N VAL A 94 9.77 6.62 10.31
CA VAL A 94 9.08 7.84 9.90
C VAL A 94 7.68 7.86 10.53
N ASN A 95 7.22 9.02 10.99
CA ASN A 95 6.01 9.16 11.82
C ASN A 95 4.72 8.66 11.16
N ASP A 96 4.64 8.69 9.83
CA ASP A 96 3.51 8.16 9.08
C ASP A 96 3.96 7.76 7.66
N GLY A 97 3.37 6.71 7.12
CA GLY A 97 3.65 6.31 5.75
C GLY A 97 3.17 4.92 5.35
N THR A 98 3.73 4.43 4.26
CA THR A 98 3.46 3.09 3.73
C THR A 98 4.77 2.41 3.37
N ALA A 99 4.94 1.16 3.81
CA ALA A 99 6.05 0.30 3.42
C ALA A 99 5.53 -0.76 2.47
N VAL A 100 6.16 -0.91 1.31
CA VAL A 100 5.85 -1.94 0.31
C VAL A 100 6.99 -2.94 0.29
N PHE A 101 6.64 -4.22 0.41
CA PHE A 101 7.57 -5.34 0.39
C PHE A 101 7.31 -6.12 -0.88
N THR A 102 8.35 -6.36 -1.67
CA THR A 102 8.24 -7.09 -2.94
C THR A 102 9.33 -8.15 -3.01
N ARG A 103 8.93 -9.41 -3.14
CA ARG A 103 9.84 -10.52 -3.39
C ARG A 103 10.40 -10.37 -4.80
N ARG A 104 11.71 -10.51 -4.92
CA ARG A 104 12.45 -10.50 -6.18
C ARG A 104 12.63 -11.92 -6.69
N ASP A 105 12.95 -12.04 -7.97
CA ASP A 105 13.25 -13.33 -8.61
C ASP A 105 14.48 -14.02 -8.00
N ASP A 106 15.38 -13.25 -7.37
CA ASP A 106 16.56 -13.77 -6.65
C ASP A 106 16.29 -14.17 -5.20
N GLY A 107 15.02 -14.13 -4.77
CA GLY A 107 14.58 -14.53 -3.43
C GLY A 107 14.70 -13.43 -2.36
N ARG A 108 15.36 -12.29 -2.65
CA ARG A 108 15.46 -11.15 -1.72
C ARG A 108 14.16 -10.38 -1.63
N ILE A 109 13.99 -9.61 -0.56
CA ILE A 109 12.83 -8.74 -0.37
C ILE A 109 13.26 -7.30 -0.56
N ARG A 110 12.75 -6.64 -1.60
CA ARG A 110 12.85 -5.19 -1.74
C ARG A 110 11.86 -4.56 -0.76
N VAL A 111 12.39 -3.72 0.12
CA VAL A 111 11.62 -2.85 1.02
C VAL A 111 11.61 -1.45 0.41
N GLN A 112 10.43 -0.88 0.19
CA GLN A 112 10.26 0.52 -0.19
C GLN A 112 9.40 1.22 0.86
N ILE A 113 9.96 2.23 1.53
CA ILE A 113 9.25 3.04 2.52
C ILE A 113 8.93 4.37 1.87
N ASN A 114 7.65 4.71 1.80
CA ASN A 114 7.12 5.98 1.32
C ASN A 114 6.56 6.76 2.50
N SER A 115 7.01 8.00 2.69
CA SER A 115 6.51 8.89 3.74
C SER A 115 6.23 10.28 3.22
N ALA A 116 5.31 10.97 3.87
CA ALA A 116 5.07 12.40 3.67
C ALA A 116 5.51 13.13 4.94
N LEU A 117 6.55 13.95 4.83
CA LEU A 117 7.03 14.82 5.91
C LEU A 117 6.86 16.26 5.44
N ASP A 118 6.05 17.05 6.17
CA ASP A 118 5.88 18.49 5.96
C ASP A 118 5.59 18.91 4.50
N GLY A 119 4.66 18.19 3.84
CA GLY A 119 4.27 18.47 2.45
C GLY A 119 5.29 18.02 1.39
N ARG A 120 6.37 17.33 1.78
CA ARG A 120 7.31 16.67 0.87
C ARG A 120 7.17 15.16 0.99
N SER A 121 6.94 14.51 -0.15
CA SER A 121 6.98 13.05 -0.24
C SER A 121 8.41 12.58 -0.47
N GLY A 122 8.82 11.56 0.28
CA GLY A 122 10.11 10.89 0.12
C GLY A 122 9.92 9.38 0.04
N SER A 123 10.80 8.72 -0.71
CA SER A 123 10.83 7.26 -0.78
C SER A 123 12.26 6.76 -0.57
N VAL A 124 12.43 5.76 0.28
CA VAL A 124 13.69 5.03 0.44
C VAL A 124 13.46 3.58 0.04
N SER A 125 14.41 2.98 -0.68
CA SER A 125 14.33 1.58 -1.11
C SER A 125 15.63 0.83 -0.84
N TYR A 126 15.54 -0.36 -0.25
CA TYR A 126 16.67 -1.24 0.06
C TYR A 126 16.25 -2.72 -0.04
N ASP A 127 17.19 -3.66 -0.02
CA ASP A 127 16.91 -5.11 -0.04
C ASP A 127 17.27 -5.72 1.32
N ILE A 128 16.51 -6.73 1.74
CA ILE A 128 16.77 -7.58 2.92
C ILE A 128 16.73 -9.07 2.54
#